data_AF-A0A7W1F3B7-F1
#
_entry.id   AF-A0A7W1F3B7-F1
#
_cell.length_a   1.000
_cell.length_b   1.000
_cell.length_c   1.000
_cell.angle_alpha   90.00
_cell.angle_beta   90.00
_cell.angle_gamma   90.00
#
_symmetry.space_group_name_H-M   'P 1'
#
loop_
_entity.id
_entity.type
_entity.pdbx_description
1 polymer ?
#
loop_
_entity_poly.entity_id
_entity_poly.type
_entity_poly.pdbx_seq_one_letter_code
_entity_poly.pdbx_strand_id
1 'polypeptide(L)'
;MARSRRFQKNTTSRPPDEEQVADEYAAQELDASPTDQIEVDEPAAQDHGLMVEAPLAEEPAPSSGSSRRGKSASRSSRRMSATSSGRSSAASSRRVLTPEEKAARRGEILKVFSLIGMILVGIAVAGAVWWFFMRTDERGLLATHNLEQARSRMSSIGTAITNKDAAAANGAYEEGLDLLDVAELGFAQHAPDMNDPKLASVELAATAADLKDEYIAAMKPRIERLERDLRVQANLERLNQGFGKLLELDDAALDNLKKDISNFLDNPVRPEAGRDEGHLKDYSLEVTGIKVKASKIDDEQTRRLAAITDAPVRDVHQEAQNLVMQERFKDALAKIDERARQFPQADFAPLRGYVKSAAEQAWEGARTYADEAWKTATAAGTSESTRIDARKAAQTRMQQVADRFGLEEYVTQARQALTKYSN
;
A
#
# COMPACT_ATOMS: atom_id res chain seq x y z
N MET A 1 -13.28 -46.35 -44.64
CA MET A 1 -12.08 -46.43 -45.52
C MET A 1 -12.12 -45.27 -46.50
N ALA A 2 -11.33 -44.21 -46.29
CA ALA A 2 -11.13 -43.13 -47.27
C ALA A 2 -9.79 -42.41 -47.05
N ARG A 3 -8.85 -42.81 -47.90
CA ARG A 3 -7.60 -42.21 -48.43
C ARG A 3 -7.11 -40.83 -47.93
N SER A 4 -5.94 -40.90 -47.30
CA SER A 4 -4.74 -40.04 -47.41
C SER A 4 -4.60 -39.21 -48.70
N ARG A 5 -4.23 -37.93 -48.56
CA ARG A 5 -3.23 -37.24 -49.41
C ARG A 5 -2.41 -36.22 -48.61
N ARG A 6 -1.12 -36.48 -48.50
CA ARG A 6 -0.04 -35.51 -48.18
C ARG A 6 0.11 -34.52 -49.33
N PHE A 7 0.44 -33.27 -49.01
CA PHE A 7 1.34 -32.45 -49.83
C PHE A 7 2.19 -31.56 -48.92
N GLN A 8 3.50 -31.81 -48.91
CA GLN A 8 4.52 -30.86 -48.48
C GLN A 8 4.92 -30.01 -49.70
N LYS A 9 5.13 -28.70 -49.50
CA LYS A 9 6.07 -27.90 -50.30
C LYS A 9 6.72 -26.84 -49.40
N ASN A 10 8.02 -27.02 -49.18
CA ASN A 10 8.98 -25.94 -48.89
C ASN A 10 9.09 -25.03 -50.11
N THR A 11 9.26 -23.73 -49.91
CA THR A 11 10.32 -22.92 -50.55
C THR A 11 10.46 -21.57 -49.86
N THR A 12 11.68 -21.34 -49.38
CA THR A 12 12.30 -20.07 -48.96
C THR A 12 12.27 -19.03 -50.08
N SER A 13 11.90 -17.78 -49.78
CA SER A 13 12.26 -16.61 -50.61
C SER A 13 12.52 -15.37 -49.75
N ARG A 14 13.56 -14.69 -50.18
CA ARG A 14 14.41 -13.64 -49.58
C ARG A 14 13.74 -12.25 -49.67
N PRO A 15 14.08 -11.28 -48.80
CA PRO A 15 13.54 -9.92 -48.84
C PRO A 15 14.18 -9.08 -49.97
N PRO A 16 13.50 -8.03 -50.47
CA PRO A 16 14.10 -7.07 -51.39
C PRO A 16 14.85 -5.97 -50.64
N ASP A 17 16.10 -5.75 -51.05
CA ASP A 17 16.83 -4.49 -50.86
C ASP A 17 16.50 -3.59 -52.06
N GLU A 18 15.94 -2.40 -51.82
CA GLU A 18 15.93 -1.31 -52.81
C GLU A 18 16.32 0.00 -52.12
N GLU A 19 17.56 0.36 -52.40
CA GLU A 19 18.20 1.65 -52.22
C GLU A 19 17.74 2.59 -53.36
N GLN A 20 17.71 3.89 -53.09
CA GLN A 20 17.66 5.02 -54.05
C GLN A 20 16.28 5.50 -54.55
N VAL A 21 15.72 6.49 -53.85
CA VAL A 21 15.24 7.71 -54.50
C VAL A 21 15.73 8.90 -53.68
N ALA A 22 16.77 9.55 -54.19
CA ALA A 22 17.22 10.86 -53.76
C ALA A 22 16.53 11.94 -54.60
N ASP A 23 16.36 13.11 -53.99
CA ASP A 23 16.21 14.43 -54.60
C ASP A 23 14.91 14.74 -55.35
N GLU A 24 13.87 15.18 -54.63
CA GLU A 24 13.06 16.32 -55.07
C GLU A 24 12.28 16.92 -53.88
N TYR A 25 12.47 18.21 -53.63
CA TYR A 25 11.60 19.21 -52.97
C TYR A 25 12.43 20.20 -52.16
N ALA A 26 13.04 21.12 -52.91
CA ALA A 26 13.46 22.41 -52.43
C ALA A 26 12.27 23.38 -52.38
N ALA A 27 12.42 24.38 -51.50
CA ALA A 27 11.75 25.68 -51.48
C ALA A 27 10.29 25.76 -50.99
N GLN A 28 10.15 26.16 -49.72
CA GLN A 28 9.11 27.11 -49.34
C GLN A 28 9.71 28.18 -48.41
N GLU A 29 9.95 29.35 -48.99
CA GLU A 29 10.32 30.58 -48.30
C GLU A 29 9.06 31.35 -47.86
N LEU A 30 9.17 31.96 -46.67
CA LEU A 30 8.62 33.25 -46.24
C LEU A 30 7.09 33.44 -46.14
N ASP A 31 6.60 33.66 -44.91
CA ASP A 31 6.09 34.99 -44.54
C ASP A 31 6.10 35.22 -43.02
N ALA A 32 6.25 36.49 -42.62
CA ALA A 32 6.59 36.94 -41.29
C ALA A 32 5.42 37.59 -40.52
N SER A 33 5.44 37.39 -39.18
CA SER A 33 4.98 38.29 -38.10
C SER A 33 3.46 38.56 -37.92
N PRO A 34 2.97 39.12 -36.78
CA PRO A 34 3.67 39.51 -35.53
C PRO A 34 3.03 39.00 -34.21
N THR A 35 3.85 39.09 -33.16
CA THR A 35 3.57 39.43 -31.74
C THR A 35 2.13 39.38 -31.21
N ASP A 36 1.92 38.60 -30.15
CA ASP A 36 1.00 39.02 -29.09
C ASP A 36 1.65 38.81 -27.71
N GLN A 37 1.64 39.90 -26.96
CA GLN A 37 2.26 40.09 -25.66
C GLN A 37 1.34 39.46 -24.62
N ILE A 38 1.79 38.41 -23.94
CA ILE A 38 1.12 37.97 -22.71
C ILE A 38 1.77 38.69 -21.55
N GLU A 39 1.03 39.68 -21.09
CA GLU A 39 1.22 40.51 -19.92
C GLU A 39 1.38 39.65 -18.66
N VAL A 40 2.38 40.03 -17.87
CA VAL A 40 2.74 39.46 -16.58
C VAL A 40 1.78 40.03 -15.56
N ASP A 41 0.94 39.19 -14.95
CA ASP A 41 0.12 39.57 -13.80
C ASP A 41 0.75 39.00 -12.51
N GLU A 42 1.51 39.88 -11.85
CA GLU A 42 1.98 39.75 -10.47
C GLU A 42 0.81 40.04 -9.52
N PRO A 43 0.56 39.20 -8.50
CA PRO A 43 0.00 39.74 -7.26
C PRO A 43 1.01 39.68 -6.12
N ALA A 44 1.36 40.91 -5.74
CA ALA A 44 1.86 41.41 -4.47
C ALA A 44 1.65 40.52 -3.23
N ALA A 45 2.71 40.53 -2.43
CA ALA A 45 2.78 40.15 -1.04
C ALA A 45 1.63 40.70 -0.18
N GLN A 46 1.09 39.82 0.67
CA GLN A 46 0.52 40.23 1.96
C GLN A 46 1.23 39.51 3.09
N ASP A 47 2.14 40.29 3.67
CA ASP A 47 2.63 40.24 5.03
C ASP A 47 1.47 40.23 6.03
N HIS A 48 1.33 39.13 6.78
CA HIS A 48 0.69 39.14 8.09
C HIS A 48 1.44 38.18 9.00
N GLY A 49 2.48 38.70 9.65
CA GLY A 49 2.90 38.18 10.94
C GLY A 49 1.81 38.35 11.98
N LEU A 50 1.47 37.27 12.69
CA LEU A 50 1.08 37.39 14.09
C LEU A 50 1.49 36.12 14.86
N MET A 51 2.43 36.36 15.77
CA MET A 51 2.81 35.45 16.84
C MET A 51 1.61 35.17 17.74
N VAL A 52 1.38 33.89 18.07
CA VAL A 52 0.84 33.49 19.37
C VAL A 52 1.59 32.25 19.84
N GLU A 53 2.51 32.48 20.75
CA GLU A 53 3.14 31.53 21.65
C GLU A 53 2.23 31.39 22.88
N ALA A 54 1.76 30.17 23.21
CA ALA A 54 1.30 29.78 24.54
C ALA A 54 0.99 28.27 24.61
N PRO A 55 1.08 27.63 25.81
CA PRO A 55 1.64 26.29 25.95
C PRO A 55 0.66 25.20 26.45
N LEU A 56 1.17 23.96 26.48
CA LEU A 56 0.94 22.89 27.48
C LEU A 56 -0.51 22.61 27.96
N ALA A 57 -1.06 21.43 27.61
CA ALA A 57 -1.92 20.57 28.44
C ALA A 57 -2.29 19.32 27.62
N GLU A 58 -1.68 18.16 27.89
CA GLU A 58 -2.14 17.10 28.80
C GLU A 58 -2.84 15.95 28.05
N GLU A 59 -2.17 14.80 28.07
CA GLU A 59 -2.75 13.48 27.79
C GLU A 59 -3.95 13.20 28.71
N PRO A 60 -4.94 12.42 28.26
CA PRO A 60 -5.69 11.58 29.17
C PRO A 60 -5.23 10.13 29.03
N ALA A 61 -4.46 9.69 30.02
CA ALA A 61 -4.28 8.31 30.40
C ALA A 61 -5.58 7.75 31.06
N PRO A 62 -5.68 6.43 31.33
CA PRO A 62 -6.91 5.64 31.21
C PRO A 62 -7.85 5.71 32.40
N SER A 63 -9.15 5.50 32.15
CA SER A 63 -10.17 5.32 33.18
C SER A 63 -10.03 3.95 33.87
N SER A 64 -9.50 3.96 35.09
CA SER A 64 -9.63 2.89 36.08
C SER A 64 -10.18 3.46 37.39
N GLY A 65 -11.15 2.73 37.96
CA GLY A 65 -11.76 2.98 39.26
C GLY A 65 -13.22 3.43 39.13
N SER A 66 -14.16 3.03 39.98
CA SER A 66 -14.08 2.32 41.25
C SER A 66 -15.51 1.97 41.69
N SER A 67 -15.66 0.75 42.22
CA SER A 67 -16.52 0.37 43.33
C SER A 67 -17.31 1.48 44.05
N ARG A 68 -18.64 1.29 44.17
CA ARG A 68 -19.45 1.44 45.40
C ARG A 68 -20.89 0.98 45.15
N ARG A 69 -21.29 -0.15 45.74
CA ARG A 69 -22.18 -0.25 46.92
C ARG A 69 -23.52 0.49 46.76
N GLY A 70 -24.56 -0.27 46.40
CA GLY A 70 -25.96 0.06 46.62
C GLY A 70 -26.69 -1.12 47.26
N LYS A 71 -26.65 -1.22 48.60
CA LYS A 71 -27.59 -2.00 49.40
C LYS A 71 -28.82 -1.14 49.65
N SER A 72 -30.00 -1.61 49.26
CA SER A 72 -31.28 -1.25 49.85
C SER A 72 -32.24 -2.41 49.61
N ALA A 73 -32.54 -3.21 50.63
CA ALA A 73 -33.70 -3.03 51.50
C ALA A 73 -34.99 -3.33 50.73
N SER A 74 -35.54 -4.53 50.91
CA SER A 74 -36.53 -4.86 51.96
C SER A 74 -37.97 -4.63 51.54
N ARG A 75 -38.77 -5.66 51.83
CA ARG A 75 -40.22 -5.65 52.10
C ARG A 75 -41.16 -5.50 50.91
N SER A 76 -41.83 -6.60 50.59
CA SER A 76 -43.29 -6.63 50.74
C SER A 76 -43.79 -8.05 51.05
N SER A 77 -43.79 -8.36 52.34
CA SER A 77 -44.70 -9.30 52.98
C SER A 77 -45.97 -8.54 53.39
N ARG A 78 -47.15 -8.99 52.98
CA ARG A 78 -48.45 -8.77 53.64
C ARG A 78 -49.42 -9.83 53.10
N ARG A 79 -49.81 -10.80 53.94
CA ARG A 79 -50.99 -10.76 54.86
C ARG A 79 -52.28 -11.02 54.07
N MET A 80 -53.26 -11.82 54.47
CA MET A 80 -53.69 -12.54 55.69
C MET A 80 -54.69 -13.60 55.17
N SER A 81 -54.96 -14.72 55.84
CA SER A 81 -55.85 -14.73 56.99
C SER A 81 -55.91 -16.11 57.62
N ALA A 82 -55.74 -16.09 58.94
CA ALA A 82 -56.21 -17.14 59.82
C ALA A 82 -57.73 -17.02 59.94
N THR A 83 -58.42 -18.15 60.00
CA THR A 83 -59.79 -18.21 60.53
C THR A 83 -59.86 -19.32 61.56
N SER A 84 -60.20 -18.87 62.76
CA SER A 84 -60.35 -19.61 64.00
C SER A 84 -61.69 -20.34 64.11
N SER A 85 -61.70 -21.41 64.91
CA SER A 85 -62.75 -21.82 65.85
C SER A 85 -64.21 -21.82 65.38
N GLY A 86 -64.76 -23.03 65.18
CA GLY A 86 -66.19 -23.30 65.10
C GLY A 86 -66.53 -24.59 65.85
N ARG A 87 -66.62 -24.47 67.17
CA ARG A 87 -67.03 -25.51 68.12
C ARG A 87 -68.54 -25.71 67.99
N SER A 88 -69.02 -26.90 67.60
CA SER A 88 -70.41 -27.31 67.84
C SER A 88 -70.42 -28.73 68.42
N SER A 89 -70.74 -28.78 69.71
CA SER A 89 -71.06 -29.97 70.47
C SER A 89 -72.45 -30.47 70.10
N ALA A 90 -72.54 -31.68 69.55
CA ALA A 90 -73.77 -32.47 69.56
C ALA A 90 -73.52 -33.73 70.40
N ALA A 91 -74.29 -33.82 71.47
CA ALA A 91 -74.25 -34.89 72.46
C ALA A 91 -74.94 -36.17 71.97
N SER A 92 -74.65 -37.28 72.68
CA SER A 92 -75.43 -38.53 72.77
C SER A 92 -75.28 -39.47 71.56
N SER A 93 -74.95 -40.77 71.70
CA SER A 93 -75.30 -41.71 72.75
C SER A 93 -74.22 -42.78 72.92
N ARG A 94 -73.93 -43.11 74.18
CA ARG A 94 -72.98 -44.14 74.59
C ARG A 94 -73.69 -45.50 74.51
N ARG A 95 -73.58 -46.21 73.38
CA ARG A 95 -73.96 -47.63 73.30
C ARG A 95 -72.81 -48.46 73.87
N VAL A 96 -73.09 -49.18 74.95
CA VAL A 96 -72.18 -50.15 75.56
C VAL A 96 -72.02 -51.30 74.57
N LEU A 97 -70.85 -51.37 73.91
CA LEU A 97 -70.46 -52.52 73.08
C LEU A 97 -69.93 -53.64 73.99
N THR A 98 -70.47 -54.83 73.78
CA THR A 98 -70.07 -56.09 74.42
C THR A 98 -68.66 -56.52 73.94
N PRO A 99 -67.92 -57.29 74.75
CA PRO A 99 -66.53 -57.67 74.47
C PRO A 99 -66.32 -58.56 73.22
N GLU A 100 -67.37 -59.09 72.59
CA GLU A 100 -67.25 -59.94 71.39
C GLU A 100 -67.07 -59.15 70.06
N GLU A 101 -67.41 -57.86 69.99
CA GLU A 101 -67.33 -57.09 68.72
C GLU A 101 -65.93 -56.49 68.42
N LYS A 102 -64.98 -56.54 69.36
CA LYS A 102 -63.63 -55.96 69.19
C LYS A 102 -62.66 -56.82 68.38
N ALA A 103 -62.94 -58.11 68.19
CA ALA A 103 -62.08 -59.00 67.42
C ALA A 103 -62.30 -58.87 65.90
N ALA A 104 -63.52 -58.59 65.45
CA ALA A 104 -63.87 -58.49 64.03
C ALA A 104 -63.33 -57.21 63.34
N ARG A 105 -63.20 -56.08 64.06
CA ARG A 105 -62.70 -54.81 63.48
C ARG A 105 -61.20 -54.74 63.24
N ARG A 106 -60.38 -55.59 63.89
CA ARG A 106 -58.92 -55.58 63.67
C ARG A 106 -58.54 -56.15 62.30
N GLY A 107 -59.32 -57.09 61.77
CA GLY A 107 -59.10 -57.69 60.45
C GLY A 107 -59.36 -56.73 59.28
N GLU A 108 -60.31 -55.81 59.41
CA GLU A 108 -60.61 -54.82 58.37
C GLU A 108 -59.66 -53.61 58.38
N ILE A 109 -59.23 -53.16 59.55
CA ILE A 109 -58.28 -52.05 59.69
C ILE A 109 -56.90 -52.44 59.12
N LEU A 110 -56.46 -53.68 59.30
CA LEU A 110 -55.21 -54.20 58.69
C LEU A 110 -55.27 -54.21 57.16
N LYS A 111 -56.43 -54.49 56.56
CA LYS A 111 -56.62 -54.45 55.09
C LYS A 111 -56.54 -53.02 54.55
N VAL A 112 -57.09 -52.04 55.28
CA VAL A 112 -57.00 -50.62 54.90
C VAL A 112 -55.56 -50.09 55.02
N PHE A 113 -54.84 -50.44 56.09
CA PHE A 113 -53.41 -50.08 56.22
C PHE A 113 -52.53 -50.75 55.15
N SER A 114 -52.82 -52.00 54.80
CA SER A 114 -52.16 -52.69 53.68
C SER A 114 -52.42 -52.00 52.33
N LEU A 115 -53.66 -51.57 52.08
CA LEU A 115 -54.02 -50.82 50.87
C LEU A 115 -53.30 -49.46 50.79
N ILE A 116 -53.27 -48.70 51.90
CA ILE A 116 -52.56 -47.42 51.98
C ILE A 116 -51.04 -47.64 51.81
N GLY A 117 -50.49 -48.71 52.40
CA GLY A 117 -49.11 -49.11 52.21
C GLY A 117 -48.77 -49.39 50.74
N MET A 118 -49.62 -50.13 50.02
CA MET A 118 -49.44 -50.37 48.58
C MET A 118 -49.53 -49.09 47.73
N ILE A 119 -50.43 -48.16 48.08
CA ILE A 119 -50.53 -46.87 47.36
C ILE A 119 -49.27 -46.03 47.58
N LEU A 120 -48.74 -45.97 48.80
CA LEU A 120 -47.49 -45.25 49.09
C LEU A 120 -46.28 -45.85 48.37
N VAL A 121 -46.20 -47.19 48.30
CA VAL A 121 -45.17 -47.87 47.49
C VAL A 121 -45.34 -47.55 46.01
N GLY A 122 -46.58 -47.55 45.50
CA GLY A 122 -46.88 -47.17 44.11
C GLY A 122 -46.45 -45.74 43.79
N ILE A 123 -46.68 -44.79 44.69
CA ILE A 123 -46.22 -43.39 44.54
C ILE A 123 -44.70 -43.30 44.58
N ALA A 124 -44.04 -44.03 45.48
CA ALA A 124 -42.58 -44.05 45.57
C ALA A 124 -41.93 -44.63 44.30
N VAL A 125 -42.50 -45.72 43.74
CA VAL A 125 -42.04 -46.30 42.49
C VAL A 125 -42.29 -45.35 41.32
N ALA A 126 -43.48 -44.74 41.23
CA ALA A 126 -43.78 -43.75 40.20
C ALA A 126 -42.84 -42.53 40.29
N GLY A 127 -42.53 -42.06 41.50
CA GLY A 127 -41.56 -41.00 41.75
C GLY A 127 -40.13 -41.38 41.35
N ALA A 128 -39.71 -42.63 41.63
CA ALA A 128 -38.40 -43.13 41.23
C ALA A 128 -38.28 -43.28 39.71
N VAL A 129 -39.31 -43.79 39.03
CA VAL A 129 -39.38 -43.90 37.56
C VAL A 129 -39.36 -42.50 36.94
N TRP A 130 -40.16 -41.56 37.47
CA TRP A 130 -40.17 -40.17 37.03
C TRP A 130 -38.81 -39.49 37.22
N TRP A 131 -38.13 -39.74 38.35
CA TRP A 131 -36.80 -39.19 38.64
C TRP A 131 -35.73 -39.76 37.70
N PHE A 132 -35.78 -41.06 37.40
CA PHE A 132 -34.90 -41.67 36.39
C PHE A 132 -35.17 -41.15 34.98
N PHE A 133 -36.43 -40.85 34.63
CA PHE A 133 -36.79 -40.21 33.35
C PHE A 133 -36.39 -38.72 33.28
N MET A 134 -36.37 -38.01 34.41
CA MET A 134 -35.95 -36.61 34.51
C MET A 134 -34.43 -36.42 34.62
N ARG A 135 -33.66 -37.50 34.80
CA ARG A 135 -32.20 -37.43 34.87
C ARG A 135 -31.66 -37.24 33.46
N THR A 136 -31.65 -35.99 33.00
CA THR A 136 -30.97 -35.57 31.77
C THR A 136 -29.54 -36.07 31.80
N ASP A 137 -29.16 -36.85 30.79
CA ASP A 137 -27.79 -37.33 30.63
C ASP A 137 -26.85 -36.11 30.57
N GLU A 138 -25.89 -36.03 31.50
CA GLU A 138 -24.92 -34.94 31.57
C GLU A 138 -24.15 -34.80 30.26
N ARG A 139 -23.98 -35.89 29.51
CA ARG A 139 -23.35 -35.91 28.19
C ARG A 139 -24.18 -35.17 27.15
N GLY A 140 -25.50 -35.31 27.20
CA GLY A 140 -26.41 -34.57 26.32
C GLY A 140 -26.37 -33.07 26.58
N LEU A 141 -26.27 -32.66 27.85
CA LEU A 141 -26.10 -31.24 28.23
C LEU A 141 -24.73 -30.69 27.77
N LEU A 142 -23.64 -31.45 27.97
CA LEU A 142 -22.31 -31.05 27.49
C LEU A 142 -22.25 -30.97 25.97
N ALA A 143 -22.81 -31.95 25.26
CA ALA A 143 -22.88 -31.99 23.81
C ALA A 143 -23.67 -30.79 23.23
N THR A 144 -24.85 -30.50 23.79
CA THR A 144 -25.67 -29.35 23.35
C THR A 144 -25.00 -28.02 23.65
N HIS A 145 -24.37 -27.88 24.82
CA HIS A 145 -23.60 -26.69 25.17
C HIS A 145 -22.39 -26.49 24.24
N ASN A 146 -21.64 -27.54 23.91
CA ASN A 146 -20.51 -27.45 22.98
C ASN A 146 -20.98 -27.07 21.56
N LEU A 147 -22.10 -27.62 21.09
CA LEU A 147 -22.71 -27.23 19.82
C LEU A 147 -23.17 -25.76 19.82
N GLU A 148 -23.76 -25.28 20.90
CA GLU A 148 -24.17 -23.88 21.05
C GLU A 148 -22.95 -22.95 21.07
N GLN A 149 -21.90 -23.31 21.80
CA GLN A 149 -20.65 -22.57 21.81
C GLN A 149 -19.99 -22.57 20.43
N ALA A 150 -19.93 -23.71 19.74
CA ALA A 150 -19.41 -23.78 18.37
C ALA A 150 -20.21 -22.86 17.43
N ARG A 151 -21.54 -22.88 17.46
CA ARG A 151 -22.36 -21.93 16.68
C ARG A 151 -22.06 -20.47 17.03
N SER A 152 -21.90 -20.16 18.31
CA SER A 152 -21.49 -18.82 18.75
C SER A 152 -20.11 -18.43 18.18
N ARG A 153 -19.15 -19.37 18.15
CA ARG A 153 -17.85 -19.15 17.53
C ARG A 153 -17.96 -18.90 16.04
N MET A 154 -18.81 -19.63 15.33
CA MET A 154 -19.08 -19.40 13.91
C MET A 154 -19.60 -17.98 13.64
N SER A 155 -20.52 -17.46 14.46
CA SER A 155 -20.95 -16.07 14.39
C SER A 155 -19.80 -15.09 14.63
N SER A 156 -18.93 -15.39 15.60
CA SER A 156 -17.77 -14.53 15.92
C SER A 156 -16.73 -14.49 14.79
N ILE A 157 -16.56 -15.58 14.02
CA ILE A 157 -15.77 -15.59 12.78
C ILE A 157 -16.34 -14.58 11.79
N GLY A 158 -17.67 -14.56 11.61
CA GLY A 158 -18.34 -13.59 10.74
C GLY A 158 -18.04 -12.15 11.15
N THR A 159 -18.14 -11.83 12.44
CA THR A 159 -17.81 -10.51 12.98
C THR A 159 -16.33 -10.17 12.81
N ALA A 160 -15.42 -11.11 13.10
CA ALA A 160 -13.98 -10.92 12.94
C ALA A 160 -13.61 -10.65 11.47
N ILE A 161 -14.23 -11.37 10.53
CA ILE A 161 -14.04 -11.13 9.09
C ILE A 161 -14.52 -9.72 8.71
N THR A 162 -15.70 -9.29 9.19
CA THR A 162 -16.19 -7.93 8.95
C THR A 162 -15.24 -6.86 9.52
N ASN A 163 -14.65 -7.13 10.68
CA ASN A 163 -13.68 -6.24 11.32
C ASN A 163 -12.25 -6.35 10.75
N LYS A 164 -12.04 -7.18 9.72
CA LYS A 164 -10.74 -7.47 9.11
C LYS A 164 -9.68 -8.01 10.10
N ASP A 165 -10.11 -8.80 11.08
CA ASP A 165 -9.24 -9.45 12.05
C ASP A 165 -9.09 -10.95 11.72
N ALA A 166 -8.09 -11.27 10.90
CA ALA A 166 -7.84 -12.66 10.49
C ALA A 166 -7.36 -13.54 11.66
N ALA A 167 -6.62 -12.98 12.62
CA ALA A 167 -6.13 -13.74 13.77
C ALA A 167 -7.29 -14.16 14.68
N ALA A 168 -8.20 -13.24 15.00
CA ALA A 168 -9.40 -13.57 15.78
C ALA A 168 -10.32 -14.53 15.01
N ALA A 169 -10.44 -14.37 13.69
CA ALA A 169 -11.25 -15.28 12.86
C ALA A 169 -10.68 -16.71 12.86
N ASN A 170 -9.36 -16.88 12.72
CA ASN A 170 -8.71 -18.19 12.83
C ASN A 170 -8.81 -18.78 14.25
N GLY A 171 -8.59 -17.97 15.28
CA GLY A 171 -8.73 -18.44 16.66
C GLY A 171 -10.14 -18.96 16.95
N ALA A 172 -11.18 -18.23 16.52
CA ALA A 172 -12.56 -18.69 16.64
C ALA A 172 -12.89 -19.91 15.76
N TYR A 173 -12.21 -20.05 14.62
CA TYR A 173 -12.32 -21.23 13.75
C TYR A 173 -11.74 -22.48 14.43
N GLU A 174 -10.50 -22.41 14.93
CA GLU A 174 -9.82 -23.51 15.63
C GLU A 174 -10.57 -23.89 16.92
N GLU A 175 -10.90 -22.92 17.77
CA GLU A 175 -11.68 -23.15 18.99
C GLU A 175 -13.06 -23.77 18.69
N GLY A 176 -13.69 -23.36 17.59
CA GLY A 176 -14.95 -23.92 17.14
C GLY A 176 -14.83 -25.38 16.72
N LEU A 177 -13.77 -25.74 16.00
CA LEU A 177 -13.50 -27.13 15.61
C LEU A 177 -13.16 -28.00 16.82
N ASP A 178 -12.38 -27.49 17.78
CA ASP A 178 -12.04 -28.20 19.02
C ASP A 178 -13.29 -28.52 19.85
N LEU A 179 -14.26 -27.60 19.91
CA LEU A 179 -15.55 -27.82 20.58
C LEU A 179 -16.39 -28.92 19.92
N LEU A 180 -16.22 -29.14 18.61
CA LEU A 180 -16.90 -30.18 17.85
C LEU A 180 -16.15 -31.53 17.90
N ASP A 181 -14.83 -31.50 18.13
CA ASP A 181 -13.96 -32.68 18.18
C ASP A 181 -13.93 -33.34 19.58
N VAL A 182 -15.11 -33.50 20.18
CA VAL A 182 -15.27 -34.15 21.49
C VAL A 182 -15.95 -35.52 21.36
N ALA A 183 -15.65 -36.43 22.29
CA ALA A 183 -16.16 -37.80 22.26
C ALA A 183 -17.69 -37.85 22.41
N GLU A 184 -18.27 -36.92 23.17
CA GLU A 184 -19.72 -36.79 23.39
C GLU A 184 -20.48 -36.51 22.09
N LEU A 185 -19.82 -35.89 21.10
CA LEU A 185 -20.35 -35.59 19.77
C LEU A 185 -19.86 -36.60 18.71
N GLY A 186 -19.25 -37.72 19.13
CA GLY A 186 -18.70 -38.73 18.21
C GLY A 186 -17.61 -38.16 17.29
N PHE A 187 -16.84 -37.17 17.78
CA PHE A 187 -15.80 -36.47 17.02
C PHE A 187 -16.32 -35.82 15.71
N ALA A 188 -17.61 -35.43 15.71
CA ALA A 188 -18.30 -34.86 14.57
C ALA A 188 -18.20 -35.72 13.30
N GLN A 189 -18.31 -37.04 13.45
CA GLN A 189 -18.38 -37.99 12.34
C GLN A 189 -19.83 -38.20 11.90
N HIS A 190 -20.07 -38.25 10.58
CA HIS A 190 -21.38 -38.52 9.99
C HIS A 190 -21.95 -39.91 10.34
N ALA A 191 -21.08 -40.88 10.61
CA ALA A 191 -21.44 -42.23 11.00
C ALA A 191 -20.71 -42.60 12.32
N PRO A 192 -21.14 -42.05 13.47
CA PRO A 192 -20.50 -42.34 14.75
C PRO A 192 -20.77 -43.80 15.16
N ASP A 193 -19.86 -44.40 15.93
CA ASP A 193 -20.09 -45.73 16.50
C ASP A 193 -21.26 -45.68 17.49
N MET A 194 -22.37 -46.32 17.12
CA MET A 194 -23.59 -46.37 17.93
C MET A 194 -23.38 -47.07 19.29
N ASN A 195 -22.31 -47.87 19.40
CA ASN A 195 -21.97 -48.59 20.64
C ASN A 195 -20.97 -47.84 21.52
N ASP A 196 -20.49 -46.65 21.11
CA ASP A 196 -19.56 -45.87 21.92
C ASP A 196 -20.26 -45.42 23.22
N PRO A 197 -19.80 -45.88 24.39
CA PRO A 197 -20.40 -45.51 25.65
C PRO A 197 -20.23 -44.02 25.99
N LYS A 198 -19.43 -43.24 25.26
CA LYS A 198 -19.25 -41.79 25.47
C LYS A 198 -20.16 -40.94 24.59
N LEU A 199 -20.74 -41.50 23.53
CA LEU A 199 -21.60 -40.78 22.60
C LEU A 199 -22.87 -40.32 23.33
N ALA A 200 -23.20 -39.03 23.23
CA ALA A 200 -24.43 -38.49 23.81
C ALA A 200 -25.67 -38.91 23.02
N SER A 201 -25.63 -38.72 21.69
CA SER A 201 -26.63 -39.26 20.76
C SER A 201 -26.13 -39.21 19.31
N VAL A 202 -26.66 -40.09 18.46
CA VAL A 202 -26.36 -40.12 17.02
C VAL A 202 -26.83 -38.84 16.32
N GLU A 203 -27.98 -38.29 16.71
CA GLU A 203 -28.53 -37.06 16.14
C GLU A 203 -27.61 -35.85 16.41
N LEU A 204 -27.14 -35.69 17.65
CA LEU A 204 -26.22 -34.60 17.98
C LEU A 204 -24.88 -34.74 17.26
N ALA A 205 -24.36 -35.96 17.13
CA ALA A 205 -23.15 -36.21 16.35
C ALA A 205 -23.33 -35.87 14.85
N ALA A 206 -24.48 -36.20 14.25
CA ALA A 206 -24.79 -35.79 12.88
C ALA A 206 -24.84 -34.26 12.75
N THR A 207 -25.48 -33.55 13.69
CA THR A 207 -25.49 -32.07 13.67
C THR A 207 -24.10 -31.47 13.87
N ALA A 208 -23.23 -32.11 14.64
CA ALA A 208 -21.85 -31.69 14.82
C ALA A 208 -21.04 -31.89 13.52
N ALA A 209 -21.27 -33.01 12.82
CA ALA A 209 -20.66 -33.30 11.52
C ALA A 209 -21.08 -32.27 10.45
N ASP A 210 -22.38 -31.99 10.34
CA ASP A 210 -22.89 -30.96 9.42
C ASP A 210 -22.29 -29.57 9.72
N LEU A 211 -22.19 -29.21 11.01
CA LEU A 211 -21.60 -27.94 11.41
C LEU A 211 -20.09 -27.89 11.13
N LYS A 212 -19.36 -28.99 11.34
CA LYS A 212 -17.94 -29.11 11.00
C LYS A 212 -17.71 -28.96 9.49
N ASP A 213 -18.58 -29.54 8.67
CA ASP A 213 -18.55 -29.36 7.22
C ASP A 213 -18.82 -27.90 6.83
N GLU A 214 -19.76 -27.23 7.50
CA GLU A 214 -20.00 -25.79 7.30
C GLU A 214 -18.76 -24.93 7.64
N TYR A 215 -18.08 -25.22 8.75
CA TYR A 215 -16.82 -24.57 9.11
C TYR A 215 -15.77 -24.71 7.99
N ILE A 216 -15.54 -25.94 7.52
CA ILE A 216 -14.50 -26.25 6.54
C ILE A 216 -14.85 -25.69 5.15
N ALA A 217 -16.09 -25.87 4.70
CA ALA A 217 -16.49 -25.50 3.35
C ALA A 217 -16.82 -24.00 3.21
N ALA A 218 -17.44 -23.39 4.21
CA ALA A 218 -17.90 -22.00 4.12
C ALA A 218 -16.97 -21.01 4.80
N MET A 219 -16.42 -21.32 5.98
CA MET A 219 -15.66 -20.35 6.77
C MET A 219 -14.18 -20.34 6.43
N LYS A 220 -13.53 -21.51 6.33
CA LYS A 220 -12.09 -21.59 6.05
C LYS A 220 -11.66 -20.81 4.78
N PRO A 221 -12.31 -20.95 3.61
CA PRO A 221 -11.91 -20.20 2.41
C PRO A 221 -12.09 -18.67 2.57
N ARG A 222 -13.05 -18.24 3.39
CA ARG A 222 -13.27 -16.81 3.67
C ARG A 222 -12.17 -16.24 4.56
N ILE A 223 -11.72 -17.01 5.55
CA ILE A 223 -10.61 -16.61 6.42
C ILE A 223 -9.31 -16.57 5.62
N GLU A 224 -9.02 -17.61 4.82
CA GLU A 224 -7.85 -17.65 3.94
C GLU A 224 -7.85 -16.50 2.92
N ARG A 225 -9.02 -16.13 2.39
CA ARG A 225 -9.16 -14.94 1.54
C ARG A 225 -8.85 -13.65 2.30
N LEU A 226 -9.40 -13.48 3.50
CA LEU A 226 -9.12 -12.31 4.33
C LEU A 226 -7.63 -12.17 4.65
N GLU A 227 -6.95 -13.26 4.97
CA GLU A 227 -5.49 -13.25 5.17
C GLU A 227 -4.74 -12.78 3.93
N ARG A 228 -5.13 -13.28 2.74
CA ARG A 228 -4.53 -12.86 1.49
C ARG A 228 -4.77 -11.37 1.25
N ASP A 229 -5.99 -10.88 1.45
CA ASP A 229 -6.36 -9.47 1.31
C ASP A 229 -5.53 -8.56 2.23
N LEU A 230 -5.35 -8.95 3.50
CA LEU A 230 -4.53 -8.22 4.47
C LEU A 230 -3.05 -8.21 4.09
N ARG A 231 -2.51 -9.33 3.60
CA ARG A 231 -1.12 -9.39 3.11
C ARG A 231 -0.89 -8.48 1.91
N VAL A 232 -1.81 -8.49 0.95
CA VAL A 232 -1.75 -7.58 -0.21
C VAL A 232 -1.77 -6.13 0.25
N GLN A 233 -2.65 -5.76 1.19
CA GLN A 233 -2.71 -4.42 1.75
C GLN A 233 -1.39 -4.01 2.43
N ALA A 234 -0.81 -4.87 3.28
CA ALA A 234 0.47 -4.61 3.91
C ALA A 234 1.61 -4.44 2.89
N ASN A 235 1.66 -5.28 1.85
CA ASN A 235 2.64 -5.17 0.77
C ASN A 235 2.47 -3.87 -0.02
N LEU A 236 1.22 -3.48 -0.32
CA LEU A 236 0.92 -2.21 -0.98
C LEU A 236 1.31 -1.01 -0.14
N GLU A 237 1.03 -1.02 1.16
CA GLU A 237 1.42 0.04 2.09
C GLU A 237 2.93 0.22 2.13
N ARG A 238 3.69 -0.89 2.21
CA ARG A 238 5.16 -0.86 2.12
C ARG A 238 5.64 -0.23 0.82
N LEU A 239 5.08 -0.64 -0.33
CA LEU A 239 5.43 -0.03 -1.62
C LEU A 239 5.07 1.45 -1.68
N ASN A 240 3.90 1.83 -1.19
CA ASN A 240 3.45 3.23 -1.15
C ASN A 240 4.34 4.10 -0.25
N GLN A 241 4.83 3.57 0.88
CA GLN A 241 5.84 4.24 1.70
C GLN A 241 7.15 4.43 0.91
N GLY A 242 7.57 3.43 0.15
CA GLY A 242 8.72 3.53 -0.76
C GLY A 242 8.54 4.64 -1.80
N PHE A 243 7.40 4.67 -2.48
CA PHE A 243 7.05 5.75 -3.42
C PHE A 243 6.98 7.13 -2.73
N GLY A 244 6.53 7.20 -1.48
CA GLY A 244 6.48 8.46 -0.72
C GLY A 244 7.86 9.04 -0.40
N LYS A 245 8.90 8.20 -0.34
CA LYS A 245 10.27 8.58 -0.01
C LYS A 245 11.21 8.61 -1.21
N LEU A 246 10.68 8.55 -2.42
CA LEU A 246 11.43 8.31 -3.65
C LEU A 246 12.58 9.31 -3.89
N LEU A 247 12.42 10.56 -3.45
CA LEU A 247 13.46 11.60 -3.56
C LEU A 247 14.59 11.46 -2.52
N GLU A 248 14.34 10.72 -1.43
CA GLU A 248 15.27 10.53 -0.31
C GLU A 248 16.08 9.23 -0.43
N LEU A 249 15.65 8.30 -1.28
CA LEU A 249 16.32 7.02 -1.49
C LEU A 249 17.67 7.22 -2.17
N ASP A 250 18.70 6.48 -1.76
CA ASP A 250 19.91 6.35 -2.57
C ASP A 250 19.67 5.41 -3.76
N ASP A 251 20.64 5.27 -4.65
CA ASP A 251 20.48 4.46 -5.87
C ASP A 251 20.28 2.96 -5.53
N ALA A 252 20.94 2.48 -4.48
CA ALA A 252 20.78 1.10 -4.01
C ALA A 252 19.36 0.83 -3.45
N ALA A 253 18.79 1.76 -2.68
CA ALA A 253 17.43 1.65 -2.19
C ALA A 253 16.39 1.82 -3.31
N LEU A 254 16.68 2.63 -4.32
CA LEU A 254 15.82 2.77 -5.51
C LEU A 254 15.76 1.46 -6.31
N ASP A 255 16.90 0.79 -6.50
CA ASP A 255 16.96 -0.53 -7.15
C ASP A 255 16.24 -1.62 -6.34
N ASN A 256 16.37 -1.60 -5.01
CA ASN A 256 15.62 -2.50 -4.13
C ASN A 256 14.10 -2.25 -4.23
N LEU A 257 13.66 -0.98 -4.29
CA LEU A 257 12.25 -0.65 -4.49
C LEU A 257 11.76 -1.14 -5.86
N LYS A 258 12.56 -1.01 -6.92
CA LYS A 258 12.24 -1.53 -8.26
C LYS A 258 12.07 -3.05 -8.24
N LYS A 259 12.93 -3.76 -7.50
CA LYS A 259 12.82 -5.21 -7.29
C LYS A 259 11.55 -5.58 -6.50
N ASP A 260 11.26 -4.88 -5.41
CA ASP A 260 10.07 -5.10 -4.60
C ASP A 260 8.78 -4.88 -5.43
N ILE A 261 8.77 -3.87 -6.30
CA ILE A 261 7.68 -3.64 -7.27
C ILE A 261 7.57 -4.80 -8.24
N SER A 262 8.67 -5.23 -8.87
CA SER A 262 8.63 -6.37 -9.79
C SER A 262 8.08 -7.63 -9.13
N ASN A 263 8.53 -7.94 -7.91
CA ASN A 263 8.06 -9.08 -7.14
C ASN A 263 6.56 -8.99 -6.83
N PHE A 264 6.07 -7.80 -6.45
CA PHE A 264 4.64 -7.57 -6.23
C PHE A 264 3.81 -7.72 -7.50
N LEU A 265 4.33 -7.23 -8.64
CA LEU A 265 3.69 -7.34 -9.95
C LEU A 265 3.65 -8.78 -10.47
N ASP A 266 4.50 -9.66 -9.96
CA ASP A 266 4.47 -11.10 -10.23
C ASP A 266 3.57 -11.85 -9.23
N ASN A 267 3.56 -11.44 -7.96
CA ASN A 267 2.72 -12.02 -6.92
C ASN A 267 2.39 -11.01 -5.80
N PRO A 268 1.18 -10.45 -5.76
CA PRO A 268 0.83 -9.40 -4.81
C PRO A 268 0.67 -9.92 -3.37
N VAL A 269 0.39 -11.22 -3.20
CA VAL A 269 0.15 -11.84 -1.89
C VAL A 269 1.47 -12.29 -1.24
N ARG A 270 2.35 -12.93 -2.03
CA ARG A 270 3.66 -13.45 -1.58
C ARG A 270 4.74 -13.09 -2.61
N PRO A 271 5.24 -11.84 -2.60
CA PRO A 271 6.18 -11.35 -3.61
C PRO A 271 7.44 -12.21 -3.75
N GLU A 272 7.92 -12.79 -2.64
CA GLU A 272 9.09 -13.67 -2.60
C GLU A 272 8.88 -15.06 -3.21
N ALA A 273 7.62 -15.50 -3.38
CA ALA A 273 7.31 -16.84 -3.88
C ALA A 273 7.37 -16.96 -5.41
N GLY A 274 7.61 -15.85 -6.12
CA GLY A 274 7.57 -15.79 -7.57
C GLY A 274 6.14 -15.75 -8.12
N ARG A 275 6.04 -15.76 -9.45
CA ARG A 275 4.82 -15.42 -10.19
C ARG A 275 3.66 -16.39 -9.94
N ASP A 276 2.48 -15.83 -9.68
CA ASP A 276 1.22 -16.57 -9.47
C ASP A 276 0.07 -15.92 -10.24
N GLU A 277 -0.36 -16.55 -11.34
CA GLU A 277 -1.41 -16.00 -12.21
C GLU A 277 -2.78 -15.92 -11.54
N GLY A 278 -3.07 -16.80 -10.56
CA GLY A 278 -4.33 -16.78 -9.82
C GLY A 278 -4.43 -15.51 -8.98
N HIS A 279 -3.40 -15.21 -8.19
CA HIS A 279 -3.36 -13.99 -7.39
C HIS A 279 -3.31 -12.72 -8.24
N LEU A 280 -2.62 -12.73 -9.38
CA LEU A 280 -2.62 -11.57 -10.29
C LEU A 280 -4.01 -11.25 -10.84
N LYS A 281 -4.82 -12.28 -11.11
CA LYS A 281 -6.20 -12.09 -11.56
C LYS A 281 -7.09 -11.58 -10.43
N ASP A 282 -6.96 -12.15 -9.24
CA ASP A 282 -7.76 -11.80 -8.06
C ASP A 282 -7.50 -10.34 -7.59
N TYR A 283 -6.27 -9.84 -7.73
CA TYR A 283 -5.83 -8.50 -7.27
C TYR A 283 -5.39 -7.58 -8.43
N SER A 284 -6.08 -7.67 -9.56
CA SER A 284 -5.69 -6.95 -10.78
C SER A 284 -5.75 -5.42 -10.67
N LEU A 285 -6.63 -4.88 -9.83
CA LEU A 285 -6.76 -3.43 -9.59
C LEU A 285 -5.53 -2.89 -8.86
N GLU A 286 -5.12 -3.57 -7.80
CA GLU A 286 -3.94 -3.27 -6.99
C GLU A 286 -2.66 -3.33 -7.83
N VAL A 287 -2.51 -4.40 -8.62
CA VAL A 287 -1.41 -4.58 -9.56
C VAL A 287 -1.36 -3.44 -10.58
N THR A 288 -2.50 -3.08 -11.16
CA THR A 288 -2.58 -1.97 -12.14
C THR A 288 -2.20 -0.63 -11.49
N GLY A 289 -2.65 -0.37 -10.26
CA GLY A 289 -2.30 0.83 -9.51
C GLY A 289 -0.78 0.96 -9.27
N ILE A 290 -0.10 -0.16 -8.97
CA ILE A 290 1.36 -0.17 -8.82
C ILE A 290 2.06 -0.01 -10.17
N LYS A 291 1.57 -0.63 -11.25
CA LYS A 291 2.13 -0.43 -12.61
C LYS A 291 2.13 1.04 -13.02
N VAL A 292 1.05 1.77 -12.76
CA VAL A 292 0.97 3.21 -13.04
C VAL A 292 1.99 4.00 -12.22
N LYS A 293 2.22 3.63 -10.96
CA LYS A 293 3.22 4.30 -10.11
C LYS A 293 4.65 3.91 -10.46
N ALA A 294 4.89 2.75 -11.06
CA ALA A 294 6.23 2.28 -11.40
C ALA A 294 6.98 3.24 -12.33
N SER A 295 6.27 3.95 -13.23
CA SER A 295 6.89 4.97 -14.09
C SER A 295 7.59 6.08 -13.31
N LYS A 296 7.13 6.40 -12.09
CA LYS A 296 7.74 7.42 -11.24
C LYS A 296 9.19 7.09 -10.85
N ILE A 297 9.54 5.80 -10.81
CA ILE A 297 10.93 5.38 -10.57
C ILE A 297 11.78 5.71 -11.79
N ASP A 298 11.29 5.42 -12.99
CA ASP A 298 12.02 5.70 -14.22
C ASP A 298 12.15 7.22 -14.43
N ASP A 299 11.13 8.00 -14.10
CA ASP A 299 11.17 9.48 -14.09
C ASP A 299 12.24 10.01 -13.13
N GLU A 300 12.35 9.43 -11.94
CA GLU A 300 13.35 9.81 -10.94
C GLU A 300 14.76 9.40 -11.33
N GLN A 301 14.95 8.21 -11.90
CA GLN A 301 16.23 7.78 -12.47
C GLN A 301 16.65 8.76 -13.57
N THR A 302 15.73 9.15 -14.44
CA THR A 302 15.95 10.15 -15.49
C THR A 302 16.32 11.50 -14.88
N ARG A 303 15.62 11.95 -13.84
CA ARG A 303 15.92 13.20 -13.12
C ARG A 303 17.31 13.19 -12.52
N ARG A 304 17.72 12.08 -11.88
CA ARG A 304 19.07 11.93 -11.29
C ARG A 304 20.15 11.94 -12.35
N LEU A 305 19.93 11.22 -13.45
CA LEU A 305 20.84 11.23 -14.60
C LEU A 305 20.98 12.65 -15.16
N ALA A 306 19.86 13.34 -15.40
CA ALA A 306 19.87 14.73 -15.85
C ALA A 306 20.55 15.68 -14.85
N ALA A 307 20.39 15.47 -13.54
CA ALA A 307 21.10 16.25 -12.52
C ALA A 307 22.63 16.03 -12.57
N ILE A 308 23.07 14.82 -12.94
CA ILE A 308 24.50 14.47 -13.10
C ILE A 308 25.04 14.99 -14.44
N THR A 309 24.25 14.95 -15.51
CA THR A 309 24.69 15.31 -16.86
C THR A 309 24.49 16.79 -17.20
N ASP A 310 23.31 17.33 -16.92
CA ASP A 310 22.88 18.62 -17.47
C ASP A 310 23.18 19.79 -16.53
N ALA A 311 23.10 19.57 -15.21
CA ALA A 311 23.38 20.63 -14.24
C ALA A 311 24.83 21.13 -14.33
N PRO A 312 25.86 20.27 -14.39
CA PRO A 312 27.24 20.73 -14.60
C PRO A 312 27.41 21.47 -15.94
N VAL A 313 26.72 21.03 -17.00
CA VAL A 313 26.78 21.69 -18.31
C VAL A 313 26.21 23.11 -18.23
N ARG A 314 25.06 23.28 -17.57
CA ARG A 314 24.43 24.60 -17.40
C ARG A 314 25.29 25.55 -16.59
N ASP A 315 25.89 25.08 -15.50
CA ASP A 315 26.76 25.91 -14.65
C ASP A 315 28.00 26.37 -15.43
N VAL A 316 28.60 25.46 -16.19
CA VAL A 316 29.77 25.77 -17.04
C VAL A 316 29.39 26.68 -18.21
N HIS A 317 28.19 26.57 -18.75
CA HIS A 317 27.71 27.47 -19.80
C HIS A 317 27.72 28.92 -19.31
N GLN A 318 27.21 29.19 -18.11
CA GLN A 318 27.19 30.55 -17.55
C GLN A 318 28.60 31.10 -17.34
N GLU A 319 29.52 30.29 -16.81
CA GLU A 319 30.92 30.67 -16.66
C GLU A 319 31.59 30.94 -18.02
N ALA A 320 31.37 30.06 -19.00
CA ALA A 320 31.92 30.19 -20.34
C ALA A 320 31.37 31.43 -21.06
N GLN A 321 30.07 31.74 -20.92
CA GLN A 321 29.44 32.92 -21.50
C GLN A 321 30.07 34.21 -20.94
N ASN A 322 30.31 34.26 -19.62
CA ASN A 322 30.99 35.41 -19.00
C ASN A 322 32.41 35.59 -19.52
N LEU A 323 33.15 34.50 -19.71
CA LEU A 323 34.50 34.54 -20.28
C LEU A 323 34.48 34.92 -21.78
N VAL A 324 33.49 34.46 -22.53
CA VAL A 324 33.25 34.83 -23.94
C VAL A 324 32.95 36.33 -24.07
N MET A 325 32.11 36.90 -23.21
CA MET A 325 31.84 38.35 -23.20
C MET A 325 33.09 39.19 -22.86
N GLN A 326 34.04 38.62 -22.12
CA GLN A 326 35.33 39.24 -21.82
C GLN A 326 36.39 38.98 -22.93
N GLU A 327 36.02 38.30 -24.01
CA GLU A 327 36.90 37.85 -25.10
C GLU A 327 38.01 36.90 -24.62
N ARG A 328 37.81 36.18 -23.52
CA ARG A 328 38.77 35.22 -22.92
C ARG A 328 38.48 33.78 -23.34
N PHE A 329 38.53 33.52 -24.65
CA PHE A 329 38.08 32.25 -25.24
C PHE A 329 38.92 31.04 -24.80
N LYS A 330 40.24 31.17 -24.66
CA LYS A 330 41.11 30.09 -24.15
C LYS A 330 40.71 29.66 -22.74
N ASP A 331 40.41 30.62 -21.87
CA ASP A 331 40.04 30.34 -20.48
C ASP A 331 38.66 29.67 -20.43
N ALA A 332 37.72 30.08 -21.28
CA ALA A 332 36.42 29.42 -21.43
C ALA A 332 36.58 27.95 -21.85
N LEU A 333 37.42 27.67 -22.86
CA LEU A 333 37.70 26.29 -23.28
C LEU A 333 38.38 25.48 -22.17
N ALA A 334 39.36 26.06 -21.48
CA ALA A 334 40.03 25.39 -20.37
C ALA A 334 39.06 25.02 -19.23
N LYS A 335 38.10 25.89 -18.93
CA LYS A 335 37.03 25.62 -17.95
C LYS A 335 36.10 24.49 -18.38
N ILE A 336 35.71 24.47 -19.65
CA ILE A 336 34.92 23.38 -20.22
C ILE A 336 35.70 22.05 -20.14
N ASP A 337 36.98 22.05 -20.48
CA ASP A 337 37.83 20.86 -20.44
C ASP A 337 38.07 20.34 -19.02
N GLU A 338 38.26 21.24 -18.06
CA GLU A 338 38.36 20.89 -16.64
C GLU A 338 37.10 20.16 -16.16
N ARG A 339 35.93 20.67 -16.54
CA ARG A 339 34.64 20.14 -16.12
C ARG A 339 34.26 18.86 -16.84
N ALA A 340 34.61 18.73 -18.12
CA ALA A 340 34.48 17.48 -18.88
C ALA A 340 35.28 16.32 -18.25
N ARG A 341 36.42 16.61 -17.60
CA ARG A 341 37.17 15.58 -16.85
C ARG A 341 36.49 15.19 -15.54
N GLN A 342 35.85 16.14 -14.87
CA GLN A 342 35.12 15.90 -13.61
C GLN A 342 33.81 15.14 -13.85
N PHE A 343 33.12 15.42 -14.96
CA PHE A 343 31.83 14.85 -15.33
C PHE A 343 31.91 14.18 -16.71
N PRO A 344 32.52 12.98 -16.82
CA PRO A 344 32.77 12.34 -18.10
C PRO A 344 31.49 11.88 -18.83
N GLN A 345 30.35 11.80 -18.14
CA GLN A 345 29.07 11.42 -18.73
C GLN A 345 28.28 12.62 -19.29
N ALA A 346 28.69 13.85 -18.97
CA ALA A 346 28.02 15.06 -19.44
C ALA A 346 28.52 15.46 -20.84
N ASP A 347 27.62 15.93 -21.70
CA ASP A 347 27.98 16.39 -23.04
C ASP A 347 28.36 17.88 -23.06
N PHE A 348 29.66 18.14 -23.10
CA PHE A 348 30.23 19.48 -23.22
C PHE A 348 30.58 19.87 -24.67
N ALA A 349 30.37 19.00 -25.66
CA ALA A 349 30.73 19.29 -27.05
C ALA A 349 29.99 20.52 -27.62
N PRO A 350 28.68 20.71 -27.36
CA PRO A 350 27.97 21.92 -27.82
C PRO A 350 28.57 23.22 -27.27
N LEU A 351 28.97 23.24 -26.00
CA LEU A 351 29.59 24.42 -25.36
C LEU A 351 30.95 24.74 -25.98
N ARG A 352 31.77 23.71 -26.29
CA ARG A 352 33.03 23.92 -27.01
C ARG A 352 32.80 24.52 -28.39
N GLY A 353 31.77 24.04 -29.11
CA GLY A 353 31.34 24.59 -30.39
C GLY A 353 30.98 26.07 -30.27
N TYR A 354 30.12 26.41 -29.30
CA TYR A 354 29.72 27.79 -28.99
C TYR A 354 30.92 28.72 -28.76
N VAL A 355 31.87 28.34 -27.90
CA VAL A 355 33.05 29.18 -27.60
C VAL A 355 33.93 29.39 -28.84
N LYS A 356 34.10 28.35 -29.68
CA LYS A 356 34.88 28.45 -30.92
C LYS A 356 34.21 29.38 -31.93
N SER A 357 32.91 29.23 -32.16
CA SER A 357 32.15 30.11 -33.07
C SER A 357 32.13 31.56 -32.59
N ALA A 358 32.00 31.77 -31.27
CA ALA A 358 32.08 33.12 -30.70
C ALA A 358 33.48 33.75 -30.88
N ALA A 359 34.54 32.96 -30.74
CA ALA A 359 35.90 33.42 -30.98
C ALA A 359 36.15 33.80 -32.44
N GLU A 360 35.65 32.99 -33.37
CA GLU A 360 35.71 33.25 -34.82
C GLU A 360 34.99 34.54 -35.18
N GLN A 361 33.75 34.71 -34.73
CA GLN A 361 32.96 35.92 -34.96
C GLN A 361 33.63 37.16 -34.35
N ALA A 362 34.15 37.05 -33.12
CA ALA A 362 34.85 38.15 -32.47
C ALA A 362 36.15 38.52 -33.20
N TRP A 363 36.86 37.53 -33.74
CA TRP A 363 38.06 37.73 -34.56
C TRP A 363 37.72 38.47 -35.86
N GLU A 364 36.71 38.01 -36.61
CA GLU A 364 36.29 38.64 -37.85
C GLU A 364 35.88 40.11 -37.63
N GLY A 365 35.14 40.38 -36.57
CA GLY A 365 34.78 41.75 -36.17
C GLY A 365 36.00 42.58 -35.81
N ALA A 366 36.93 42.03 -35.01
CA ALA A 366 38.15 42.73 -34.61
C ALA A 366 39.04 43.07 -35.82
N ARG A 367 39.21 42.10 -36.72
CA ARG A 367 39.99 42.25 -37.95
C ARG A 367 39.39 43.31 -38.87
N THR A 368 38.08 43.24 -39.12
CA THR A 368 37.38 44.20 -39.98
C THR A 368 37.54 45.63 -39.45
N TYR A 369 37.31 45.82 -38.14
CA TYR A 369 37.52 47.11 -37.48
C TYR A 369 38.95 47.63 -37.65
N ALA A 370 39.95 46.79 -37.40
CA ALA A 370 41.35 47.20 -37.49
C ALA A 370 41.78 47.49 -38.94
N ASP A 371 41.29 46.71 -39.92
CA ASP A 371 41.55 46.94 -41.34
C ASP A 371 40.90 48.25 -41.83
N GLU A 372 39.71 48.61 -41.36
CA GLU A 372 39.05 49.89 -41.68
C GLU A 372 39.77 51.10 -41.07
N ALA A 373 40.16 50.98 -39.80
CA ALA A 373 40.97 52.00 -39.14
C ALA A 373 42.33 52.18 -39.85
N TRP A 374 42.97 51.07 -40.25
CA TRP A 374 44.19 51.13 -41.03
C TRP A 374 44.00 51.76 -42.41
N LYS A 375 42.94 51.40 -43.15
CA LYS A 375 42.60 52.05 -44.43
C LYS A 375 42.46 53.56 -44.25
N THR A 376 41.78 54.00 -43.20
CA THR A 376 41.61 55.44 -42.87
C THR A 376 42.96 56.12 -42.58
N ALA A 377 43.86 55.42 -41.88
CA ALA A 377 45.21 55.91 -41.58
C ALA A 377 46.08 56.07 -42.84
N THR A 378 45.82 55.28 -43.88
CA THR A 378 46.59 55.31 -45.15
C THR A 378 45.92 56.08 -46.29
N ALA A 379 44.67 56.53 -46.10
CA ALA A 379 43.91 57.20 -47.15
C ALA A 379 44.53 58.55 -47.55
N ALA A 380 44.51 58.86 -48.85
CA ALA A 380 44.90 60.17 -49.33
C ALA A 380 43.86 61.22 -48.89
N GLY A 381 44.31 62.32 -48.28
CA GLY A 381 43.45 63.44 -47.87
C GLY A 381 42.97 63.41 -46.41
N THR A 382 43.25 62.37 -45.62
CA THR A 382 43.03 62.41 -44.16
C THR A 382 44.04 63.31 -43.46
N SER A 383 43.57 64.06 -42.45
CA SER A 383 44.42 64.89 -41.62
C SER A 383 45.46 64.04 -40.87
N GLU A 384 46.63 64.60 -40.56
CA GLU A 384 47.69 63.88 -39.85
C GLU A 384 47.22 63.35 -38.49
N SER A 385 46.44 64.16 -37.75
CA SER A 385 45.85 63.75 -36.47
C SER A 385 44.96 62.51 -36.61
N THR A 386 44.08 62.50 -37.61
CA THR A 386 43.20 61.36 -37.90
C THR A 386 43.99 60.12 -38.28
N ARG A 387 45.11 60.28 -39.02
CA ARG A 387 45.96 59.15 -39.40
C ARG A 387 46.62 58.50 -38.19
N ILE A 388 47.15 59.32 -37.28
CA ILE A 388 47.77 58.84 -36.03
C ILE A 388 46.72 58.12 -35.16
N ASP A 389 45.55 58.71 -34.97
CA ASP A 389 44.49 58.12 -34.14
C ASP A 389 43.96 56.82 -34.73
N ALA A 390 43.73 56.76 -36.03
CA ALA A 390 43.24 55.57 -36.71
C ALA A 390 44.28 54.42 -36.70
N ARG A 391 45.57 54.74 -36.88
CA ARG A 391 46.67 53.78 -36.72
C ARG A 391 46.71 53.22 -35.30
N LYS A 392 46.61 54.09 -34.30
CA LYS A 392 46.60 53.69 -32.89
C LYS A 392 45.37 52.82 -32.57
N ALA A 393 44.20 53.11 -33.14
CA ALA A 393 43.00 52.31 -32.97
C ALA A 393 43.16 50.89 -33.55
N ALA A 394 43.69 50.78 -34.79
CA ALA A 394 43.97 49.49 -35.42
C ALA A 394 44.95 48.65 -34.60
N GLN A 395 46.05 49.27 -34.15
CA GLN A 395 47.05 48.61 -33.31
C GLN A 395 46.46 48.18 -31.96
N THR A 396 45.70 49.06 -31.30
CA THR A 396 45.09 48.76 -30.00
C THR A 396 44.14 47.57 -30.08
N ARG A 397 43.32 47.48 -31.13
CA ARG A 397 42.39 46.36 -31.28
C ARG A 397 43.12 45.03 -31.51
N MET A 398 44.14 44.99 -32.37
CA MET A 398 44.93 43.76 -32.58
C MET A 398 45.73 43.36 -31.33
N GLN A 399 46.22 44.33 -30.56
CA GLN A 399 46.86 44.06 -29.27
C GLN A 399 45.88 43.44 -28.28
N GLN A 400 44.64 43.95 -28.20
CA GLN A 400 43.59 43.34 -27.37
C GLN A 400 43.29 41.88 -27.77
N VAL A 401 43.23 41.57 -29.07
CA VAL A 401 43.07 40.18 -29.54
C VAL A 401 44.25 39.32 -29.07
N ALA A 402 45.48 39.79 -29.27
CA ALA A 402 46.68 39.06 -28.87
C ALA A 402 46.75 38.79 -27.36
N ASP A 403 46.26 39.72 -26.55
CA ASP A 403 46.30 39.63 -25.08
C ASP A 403 45.13 38.85 -24.48
N ARG A 404 43.93 38.94 -25.08
CA ARG A 404 42.69 38.43 -24.47
C ARG A 404 42.24 37.09 -25.03
N PHE A 405 42.29 36.89 -26.35
CA PHE A 405 41.66 35.72 -26.97
C PHE A 405 42.32 34.42 -26.52
N GLY A 406 43.65 34.42 -26.42
CA GLY A 406 44.47 33.29 -25.98
C GLY A 406 44.47 32.09 -26.93
N LEU A 407 43.68 32.10 -28.01
CA LEU A 407 43.68 31.07 -29.05
C LEU A 407 44.82 31.34 -30.03
N GLU A 408 45.74 30.38 -30.15
CA GLU A 408 47.02 30.57 -30.85
C GLU A 408 46.87 30.99 -32.32
N GLU A 409 45.86 30.47 -33.00
CA GLU A 409 45.52 30.85 -34.38
C GLU A 409 45.27 32.37 -34.50
N TYR A 410 44.30 32.89 -33.75
CA TYR A 410 43.94 34.32 -33.81
C TYR A 410 45.01 35.22 -33.21
N VAL A 411 45.72 34.77 -32.16
CA VAL A 411 46.85 35.51 -31.57
C VAL A 411 47.98 35.67 -32.60
N THR A 412 48.27 34.62 -33.38
CA THR A 412 49.30 34.67 -34.43
C THR A 412 48.89 35.62 -35.54
N GLN A 413 47.64 35.55 -36.00
CA GLN A 413 47.12 36.44 -37.04
C GLN A 413 47.11 37.91 -36.57
N ALA A 414 46.73 38.17 -35.31
CA ALA A 414 46.76 39.51 -34.72
C ALA A 414 48.19 40.08 -34.65
N ARG A 415 49.19 39.28 -34.28
CA ARG A 415 50.61 39.69 -34.26
C ARG A 415 51.15 40.02 -35.65
N GLN A 416 50.73 39.27 -36.67
CA GLN A 416 51.06 39.57 -38.06
C GLN A 416 50.44 40.90 -38.50
N ALA A 417 49.17 41.14 -38.15
CA ALA A 417 48.48 42.40 -38.42
C ALA A 417 49.14 43.59 -37.70
N LEU A 418 49.55 43.44 -36.43
CA LEU A 418 50.31 44.46 -35.70
C LEU A 418 51.59 44.87 -36.42
N THR A 419 52.35 43.90 -36.91
CA THR A 419 53.60 44.16 -37.67
C THR A 419 53.31 44.92 -38.98
N LYS A 420 52.20 44.59 -39.65
CA LYS A 420 51.75 45.30 -40.85
C LYS A 420 51.36 46.74 -40.54
N TYR A 421 50.67 47.00 -39.42
CA TYR A 421 50.21 48.33 -39.05
C TYR A 421 51.29 49.19 -38.38
N SER A 422 52.43 48.60 -37.96
CA SER A 422 53.58 49.34 -37.41
C SER A 422 54.58 49.82 -38.46
N ASN A 423 54.56 49.20 -39.64
CA ASN A 423 55.22 49.72 -40.84
C ASN A 423 54.30 50.75 -41.48
#